data_AF-A0A1E5WH92-F1
#
_entry.id   AF-A0A1E5WH92-F1
#
_cell.length_a   1.000
_cell.length_b   1.000
_cell.length_c   1.000
_cell.angle_alpha   90.00
_cell.angle_beta   90.00
_cell.angle_gamma   90.00
#
_symmetry.space_group_name_H-M   'P 1'
#
loop_
_entity.id
_entity.type
_entity.pdbx_description
1 polymer ?
#
loop_
_entity_poly.entity_id
_entity_poly.type
_entity_poly.pdbx_seq_one_letter_code
_entity_poly.pdbx_strand_id
1 'polypeptide(L)'
;MGLGIVVRDHSGDFLAAYRQGIDKITNPEIAEAVAFRRAILFALGLPCNQAIIATDCLSLFQKLRSEAIDGSHIGNHHSRYKESGLCF
;
A
#
# COMPACT_ATOMS: atom_id res chain seq x y z
N MET A 1 -2.77 18.06 -6.35
CA MET A 1 -3.13 16.85 -5.58
C MET A 1 -1.89 16.41 -4.80
N GLY A 2 -2.04 15.59 -3.75
CA GLY A 2 -0.92 15.20 -2.93
C GLY A 2 -1.17 13.86 -2.25
N LEU A 3 -0.10 13.29 -1.71
CA LEU A 3 -0.10 12.04 -0.97
C LEU A 3 0.04 12.34 0.52
N GLY A 4 -0.74 11.63 1.34
CA GLY A 4 -0.54 11.51 2.78
C GLY A 4 -0.40 10.04 3.20
N ILE A 5 0.66 9.70 3.93
CA ILE A 5 0.85 8.39 4.56
C ILE A 5 0.78 8.62 6.07
N VAL A 6 0.02 7.77 6.77
CA VAL A 6 0.00 7.71 8.24
C VAL A 6 0.48 6.34 8.65
N VAL A 7 1.46 6.30 9.53
CA VAL A 7 2.01 5.07 10.10
C VAL A 7 1.61 4.99 11.55
N ARG A 8 1.03 3.84 11.90
CA ARG A 8 0.65 3.49 13.25
C ARG A 8 1.31 2.19 13.64
N ASP A 9 1.51 2.00 14.93
CA ASP A 9 1.90 0.69 15.44
C ASP A 9 0.70 -0.26 15.54
N HIS A 10 0.97 -1.48 16.00
CA HIS A 10 -0.04 -2.51 16.20
C HIS A 10 -1.08 -2.19 17.30
N SER A 11 -0.76 -1.28 18.23
CA SER A 11 -1.68 -0.77 19.26
C SER A 11 -2.57 0.36 18.72
N GLY A 12 -2.28 0.85 17.52
CA GLY A 12 -2.98 1.96 16.88
C GLY A 12 -2.35 3.32 17.19
N ASP A 13 -1.22 3.35 17.90
CA ASP A 13 -0.54 4.59 18.27
C ASP A 13 0.13 5.21 17.05
N PHE A 14 0.04 6.53 16.96
CA PHE A 14 0.62 7.29 15.86
C PHE A 14 2.15 7.29 15.95
N LEU A 15 2.81 6.74 14.92
CA LEU A 15 4.27 6.74 14.82
C LEU A 15 4.78 7.89 13.95
N ALA A 16 4.17 8.07 12.77
CA ALA A 16 4.63 9.07 11.82
C ALA A 16 3.54 9.45 10.81
N ALA A 17 3.66 10.65 10.26
CA ALA A 17 2.94 11.08 9.07
C ALA A 17 3.93 11.59 8.03
N TYR A 18 3.68 11.27 6.77
CA TYR A 18 4.44 11.79 5.64
C TYR A 18 3.48 12.41 4.64
N ARG A 19 3.78 13.64 4.22
CA ARG A 19 3.02 14.34 3.19
C ARG A 19 3.95 14.73 2.04
N GLN A 20 3.49 14.49 0.82
CA GLN A 20 4.20 14.91 -0.39
C GLN A 20 3.22 15.53 -1.37
N GLY A 21 3.51 16.76 -1.81
CA GLY A 21 2.84 17.35 -2.97
C GLY A 21 3.30 16.62 -4.23
N ILE A 22 2.36 16.21 -5.08
CA ILE A 22 2.68 15.64 -6.37
C ILE A 22 2.05 16.52 -7.44
N ASP A 23 2.92 17.19 -8.19
CA ASP A 23 2.49 18.05 -9.28
C ASP A 23 2.06 17.21 -10.49
N LYS A 24 1.11 17.75 -11.26
CA LYS A 24 0.66 17.22 -12.56
C LYS A 24 -0.10 15.89 -12.53
N ILE A 25 -0.47 15.35 -11.37
CA ILE A 25 -1.45 14.25 -11.31
C ILE A 25 -2.87 14.82 -11.31
N THR A 26 -3.61 14.52 -12.37
CA THR A 26 -5.02 14.89 -12.55
C THR A 26 -5.98 13.72 -12.33
N ASN A 27 -5.51 12.48 -12.49
CA ASN A 27 -6.32 11.28 -12.26
C ASN A 27 -6.20 10.82 -10.79
N PRO A 28 -7.31 10.77 -10.02
CA PRO A 28 -7.29 10.34 -8.62
C PRO A 28 -6.80 8.89 -8.46
N GLU A 29 -7.13 7.99 -9.38
CA GLU A 29 -6.68 6.59 -9.30
C GLU A 29 -5.16 6.47 -9.44
N ILE A 30 -4.54 7.28 -10.32
CA ILE A 30 -3.08 7.34 -10.45
C ILE A 30 -2.46 7.96 -9.18
N ALA A 31 -3.11 8.97 -8.60
CA ALA A 31 -2.65 9.55 -7.33
C ALA A 31 -2.61 8.50 -6.23
N GLU A 32 -3.67 7.69 -6.10
CA GLU A 32 -3.77 6.61 -5.13
C GLU A 32 -2.77 5.47 -5.40
N ALA A 33 -2.55 5.09 -6.66
CA ALA A 33 -1.54 4.09 -7.00
C ALA A 33 -0.13 4.55 -6.59
N VAL A 34 0.21 5.83 -6.83
CA VAL A 34 1.49 6.42 -6.41
C VAL A 34 1.56 6.50 -4.88
N ALA A 35 0.45 6.85 -4.23
CA ALA A 35 0.31 6.87 -2.78
C ALA A 35 0.67 5.52 -2.16
N PHE A 36 0.01 4.47 -2.65
CA PHE A 36 0.18 3.10 -2.19
C PHE A 36 1.60 2.59 -2.43
N ARG A 37 2.17 2.82 -3.61
CA ARG A 37 3.56 2.46 -3.91
C ARG A 37 4.54 3.12 -2.95
N ARG A 38 4.31 4.39 -2.60
CA ARG A 38 5.16 5.12 -1.67
C ARG A 38 5.00 4.60 -0.24
N ALA A 39 3.79 4.21 0.16
CA ALA A 39 3.54 3.56 1.44
C ALA A 39 4.29 2.22 1.57
N ILE A 40 4.31 1.40 0.51
CA ILE A 40 5.11 0.16 0.47
C ILE A 40 6.59 0.46 0.64
N LEU A 41 7.15 1.39 -0.15
CA LEU A 41 8.56 1.75 -0.06
C LEU A 41 8.93 2.30 1.32
N PHE A 42 8.04 3.06 1.94
CA PHE A 42 8.23 3.55 3.30
C PHE A 42 8.24 2.39 4.30
N ALA A 43 7.28 1.47 4.22
CA ALA A 43 7.19 0.31 5.10
C ALA A 43 8.40 -0.63 4.97
N LEU A 44 8.93 -0.83 3.76
CA LEU A 44 10.14 -1.64 3.52
C LEU A 44 11.40 -1.05 4.16
N GLY A 45 11.42 0.27 4.41
CA GLY A 45 12.51 0.95 5.11
C GLY A 45 12.40 0.87 6.63
N LEU A 46 11.28 0.39 7.17
CA LEU A 46 11.08 0.26 8.61
C LEU A 46 11.48 -1.13 9.10
N PRO A 47 11.99 -1.25 10.35
CA PRO A 47 12.31 -2.53 10.97
C PRO A 47 11.03 -3.24 11.45
N CYS A 48 10.09 -3.51 10.54
CA CYS A 48 8.83 -4.21 10.83
C CYS A 48 8.75 -5.55 10.08
N ASN A 49 8.35 -6.61 10.78
CA ASN A 49 8.15 -7.94 10.18
C ASN A 49 6.88 -8.03 9.32
N GLN A 50 5.89 -7.20 9.61
CA GLN A 50 4.59 -7.19 8.95
C GLN A 50 4.05 -5.76 8.93
N ALA A 51 3.49 -5.35 7.80
CA ALA A 51 2.80 -4.08 7.63
C ALA A 51 1.43 -4.32 6.97
N ILE A 52 0.41 -3.60 7.46
CA ILE A 52 -0.91 -3.56 6.85
C ILE A 52 -1.07 -2.19 6.22
N ILE A 53 -1.35 -2.16 4.92
CA ILE A 53 -1.57 -0.92 4.18
C ILE A 53 -3.05 -0.81 3.88
N ALA A 54 -3.68 0.23 4.40
CA ALA A 54 -5.07 0.56 4.10
C ALA A 54 -5.13 1.62 2.99
N THR A 55 -6.06 1.43 2.05
CA THR A 55 -6.40 2.39 1.00
C THR A 55 -7.92 2.45 0.88
N ASP A 56 -8.47 3.63 0.64
CA ASP A 56 -9.89 3.86 0.35
C ASP A 56 -10.21 3.72 -1.15
N CYS A 57 -9.20 3.47 -1.99
CA CYS A 57 -9.37 3.33 -3.43
C CYS A 57 -9.73 1.89 -3.82
N LEU A 58 -11.03 1.62 -3.94
CA LEU A 58 -11.54 0.30 -4.33
C LEU A 58 -11.03 -0.15 -5.71
N SER A 59 -10.90 0.76 -6.69
CA SER A 59 -10.44 0.41 -8.04
C SER A 59 -8.97 -0.02 -8.05
N LEU A 60 -8.14 0.64 -7.24
CA LEU A 60 -6.75 0.25 -7.01
C LEU A 60 -6.69 -1.13 -6.36
N PHE A 61 -7.49 -1.37 -5.32
CA PHE A 61 -7.55 -2.67 -4.65
C PHE A 61 -7.97 -3.80 -5.61
N GLN A 62 -8.97 -3.56 -6.45
CA GLN A 62 -9.42 -4.52 -7.45
C GLN A 62 -8.31 -4.85 -8.47
N LYS A 63 -7.57 -3.84 -8.95
CA LYS A 63 -6.44 -4.01 -9.87
C LYS A 63 -5.29 -4.80 -9.25
N LEU A 64 -4.94 -4.50 -7.99
CA LEU A 64 -3.91 -5.24 -7.25
C LEU A 64 -4.29 -6.72 -7.11
N ARG A 65 -5.57 -7.00 -6.84
CA ARG A 65 -6.06 -8.38 -6.74
C ARG A 65 -6.05 -9.10 -8.08
N SER A 66 -6.40 -8.45 -9.18
CA SER A 66 -6.35 -9.09 -10.50
C SER A 66 -4.92 -9.46 -10.92
N GLU A 67 -3.93 -8.60 -10.64
CA GLU A 67 -2.51 -8.89 -10.92
C GLU A 67 -1.94 -9.97 -9.96
N ALA A 68 -2.39 -10.01 -8.70
CA ALA A 68 -1.98 -11.09 -7.80
C ALA A 68 -2.51 -12.48 -8.24
N ILE A 69 -3.66 -12.49 -8.92
CA ILE A 69 -4.30 -13.72 -9.43
C ILE A 69 -3.67 -14.18 -10.76
N ASP A 70 -3.19 -13.25 -11.59
CA ASP A 70 -2.57 -13.57 -12.89
C ASP A 70 -1.10 -14.02 -12.82
N GLY A 71 -0.39 -13.75 -11.72
CA GLY A 71 0.99 -14.19 -11.47
C GLY A 71 1.20 -15.69 -11.23
N SER A 72 0.17 -16.53 -11.36
CA SER A 72 0.21 -17.97 -11.05
C SER A 72 0.91 -18.83 -12.13
N HIS A 73 1.48 -18.21 -13.17
CA HIS A 73 2.32 -18.88 -14.17
C HIS A 73 3.72 -18.26 -14.30
N ILE A 74 4.49 -18.10 -13.22
CA ILE A 74 5.97 -18.19 -13.25
C ILE A 74 6.46 -18.49 -11.82
N GLY A 75 7.43 -19.40 -11.74
CA GLY A 75 7.84 -20.09 -10.53
C GLY A 75 8.26 -19.24 -9.33
N ASN A 76 7.81 -19.68 -8.17
CA ASN A 76 8.62 -19.93 -6.97
C ASN A 76 9.69 -18.87 -6.62
N HIS A 77 9.27 -17.71 -6.13
CA HIS A 77 10.04 -16.94 -5.16
C HIS A 77 9.13 -16.47 -4.03
N HIS A 78 9.49 -16.84 -2.81
CA HIS A 78 8.76 -16.69 -1.57
C HIS A 78 8.55 -15.23 -1.18
N SER A 79 7.58 -14.56 -1.81
CA SER A 79 7.06 -13.26 -1.38
C SER A 79 5.78 -13.48 -0.58
N ARG A 80 5.93 -13.72 0.73
CA ARG A 80 4.79 -13.77 1.66
C ARG A 80 4.20 -12.35 1.82
N TYR A 81 3.30 -11.96 0.92
CA TYR A 81 2.21 -11.06 1.28
C TYR A 81 1.09 -11.92 1.85
N LYS A 82 1.11 -12.11 3.17
CA LYS A 82 0.01 -12.80 3.85
C LYS A 82 -1.14 -11.79 3.96
N GLU A 83 -2.00 -11.80 2.95
CA GLU A 83 -3.38 -11.32 3.07
C GLU A 83 -4.02 -12.08 4.24
N SER A 84 -3.94 -11.51 5.43
CA SER A 84 -4.59 -12.06 6.62
C SER A 84 -5.24 -10.93 7.39
N GLY A 85 -6.58 -10.92 7.33
CA GLY A 85 -7.42 -10.25 8.31
C GLY A 85 -7.82 -8.82 7.97
N LEU A 86 -8.55 -8.62 6.87
CA LEU A 86 -9.47 -7.48 6.77
C LEU A 86 -10.63 -7.72 7.75
N CYS A 87 -10.52 -7.17 8.95
CA CYS A 87 -11.70 -6.68 9.67
C CYS A 87 -11.83 -5.19 9.35
N PHE A 88 -13.04 -4.80 8.95
CA PHE A 88 -13.46 -3.42 8.70
C PHE A 88 -13.39 -2.57 9.97
#